data_AF-A0A1I7SAA4-F1
#
_entry.id   AF-A0A1I7SAA4-F1
#
_cell.length_a   1.000
_cell.length_b   1.000
_cell.length_c   1.000
_cell.angle_alpha   90.00
_cell.angle_beta   90.00
_cell.angle_gamma   90.00
#
_symmetry.space_group_name_H-M   'P 1'
#
loop_
_entity.id
_entity.type
_entity.pdbx_description
1 polymer ?
#
loop_
_entity_poly.entity_id
_entity_poly.type
_entity_poly.pdbx_seq_one_letter_code
_entity_poly.pdbx_strand_id
1 'polypeptide(L)'
;MSLMFVLLFLCFKIVQADLVLKACCGVENKCQEYQRPEEMFGVSCCGQDPINQFTDICCENVTRHRQQGGGFVDKCCGNQTLNFDQTCCRGIVHNVPNGECCGSQAYPRNSVNVLCCNGTLNTNADPGSSCCGNTPYDGGYRETCCGGQVFQKELFDGCCRIQNSDPVEYRQFNSRTHLCCDHPIERNSNMKCCYLNMGNGTFIPKSYDFSTNCCAYPYKQITPKMGEKCVPDRIQPTRRPDPEV
;
A
#
# COMPACT_ATOMS: atom_id res chain seq x y z
N MET A 1 0.15 62.68 82.19
CA MET A 1 -0.90 63.19 81.29
C MET A 1 -0.26 63.55 79.97
N SER A 2 -0.55 62.78 78.92
CA SER A 2 -1.00 63.25 77.60
C SER A 2 -0.85 62.12 76.59
N LEU A 3 -2.01 61.66 76.14
CA LEU A 3 -2.23 60.84 74.96
C LEU A 3 -1.69 61.56 73.71
N MET A 4 -1.10 60.83 72.77
CA MET A 4 -1.40 61.08 71.35
C MET A 4 -1.33 59.81 70.51
N PHE A 5 -2.32 59.73 69.64
CA PHE A 5 -2.75 58.63 68.78
C PHE A 5 -1.78 58.33 67.61
N VAL A 6 -1.69 57.04 67.28
CA VAL A 6 -1.83 56.43 65.94
C VAL A 6 -0.83 56.86 64.84
N LEU A 7 -0.10 55.88 64.31
CA LEU A 7 -0.33 55.36 62.94
C LEU A 7 0.52 54.10 62.73
N LEU A 8 -0.12 52.94 62.84
CA LEU A 8 0.44 51.67 62.39
C LEU A 8 0.46 51.71 60.86
N PHE A 9 1.58 52.14 60.26
CA PHE A 9 1.81 51.97 58.83
C PHE A 9 2.02 50.49 58.55
N LEU A 10 0.93 49.76 58.35
CA LEU A 10 0.93 48.53 57.58
C LEU A 10 1.44 48.89 56.19
N CYS A 11 2.74 48.70 55.94
CA CYS A 11 3.29 48.66 54.60
C CYS A 11 2.68 47.45 53.88
N PHE A 12 1.45 47.59 53.40
CA PHE A 12 0.93 46.79 52.30
C PHE A 12 1.77 47.12 51.07
N LYS A 13 2.92 46.46 50.94
CA LYS A 13 3.52 46.21 49.64
C LYS A 13 2.57 45.26 48.93
N ILE A 14 1.51 45.82 48.31
CA ILE A 14 0.79 45.11 47.27
C ILE A 14 1.83 44.92 46.17
N VAL A 15 2.48 43.75 46.17
CA VAL A 15 3.22 43.27 45.01
C VAL A 15 2.13 43.09 43.96
N GLN A 16 2.06 44.00 42.98
CA GLN A 16 1.25 43.80 41.79
C GLN A 16 1.75 42.51 41.13
N ALA A 17 1.04 41.42 41.38
CA ALA A 17 1.16 40.22 40.56
C ALA A 17 0.35 40.52 39.31
N ASP A 18 1.01 41.05 38.28
CA ASP A 18 0.39 41.21 36.98
C ASP A 18 -0.01 39.81 36.48
N LEU A 19 -1.31 39.62 36.26
CA LEU A 19 -1.84 38.38 35.69
C LEU A 19 -1.38 38.31 34.22
N VAL A 20 -0.37 37.50 33.93
CA VAL A 20 0.11 37.27 32.56
C VAL A 20 -0.48 35.98 32.03
N LEU A 21 -1.25 36.08 30.95
CA LEU A 21 -1.78 34.93 30.23
C LEU A 21 -0.72 34.44 29.24
N LYS A 22 -0.39 33.14 29.27
CA LYS A 22 0.61 32.55 28.37
C LYS A 22 0.13 31.22 27.80
N ALA A 23 0.46 30.96 26.54
CA ALA A 23 0.38 29.64 25.95
C ALA A 23 1.78 29.20 25.54
N CYS A 24 2.16 27.98 25.87
CA CYS A 24 3.49 27.45 25.58
C CYS A 24 3.37 26.11 24.83
N CYS A 25 4.27 25.90 23.88
CA CYS A 25 4.23 24.73 23.00
C CYS A 25 5.60 24.04 22.92
N GLY A 26 5.53 22.73 22.65
CA GLY A 26 6.70 21.88 22.42
C GLY A 26 7.58 21.63 23.66
N VAL A 27 8.72 20.99 23.42
CA VAL A 27 9.68 20.57 24.46
C VAL A 27 10.60 21.71 24.89
N GLU A 28 10.80 22.70 24.02
CA GLU A 28 11.57 23.90 24.34
C GLU A 28 10.76 24.91 25.17
N ASN A 29 9.48 24.61 25.43
CA ASN A 29 8.54 25.43 26.19
C ASN A 29 8.48 26.87 25.67
N LYS A 30 8.39 27.01 24.34
CA LYS A 30 8.32 28.32 23.71
C LYS A 30 6.93 28.91 23.97
N CYS A 31 6.91 30.06 24.63
CA CYS A 31 5.70 30.69 25.12
C CYS A 31 5.37 31.97 24.37
N GLN A 32 4.09 32.22 24.13
CA GLN A 32 3.54 33.50 23.70
C GLN A 32 2.67 34.07 24.82
N GLU A 33 2.83 35.37 25.09
CA GLU A 33 2.05 36.10 26.08
C GLU A 33 0.85 36.79 25.43
N TYR A 34 -0.24 36.89 26.17
CA TYR A 34 -1.51 37.47 25.72
C TYR A 34 -1.97 38.51 26.74
N GLN A 35 -2.51 39.63 26.25
CA GLN A 35 -2.96 40.71 27.11
C GLN A 35 -4.40 40.49 27.58
N ARG A 36 -5.18 39.68 26.85
CA ARG A 36 -6.60 39.46 27.10
C ARG A 36 -6.98 37.99 26.89
N PRO A 37 -7.92 37.43 27.68
CA PRO A 37 -8.39 36.06 27.50
C PRO A 37 -8.94 35.76 26.10
N GLU A 38 -9.52 36.76 25.42
CA GLU A 38 -10.11 36.57 24.09
C GLU A 38 -9.06 36.32 23.01
N GLU A 39 -7.83 36.83 23.18
CA GLU A 39 -6.71 36.59 22.25
C GLU A 39 -6.23 35.14 22.28
N MET A 40 -6.55 34.41 23.36
CA MET A 40 -6.24 32.99 23.49
C MET A 40 -7.25 32.10 22.76
N PHE A 41 -8.35 32.65 22.24
CA PHE A 41 -9.32 31.87 21.49
C PHE A 41 -8.70 31.34 20.20
N GLY A 42 -8.75 30.02 20.04
CA GLY A 42 -8.17 29.33 18.90
C GLY A 42 -6.65 29.13 19.00
N VAL A 43 -6.01 29.48 20.12
CA VAL A 43 -4.59 29.16 20.30
C VAL A 43 -4.39 27.65 20.37
N SER A 44 -3.47 27.15 19.56
CA SER A 44 -3.07 25.74 19.49
C SER A 44 -1.58 25.64 19.19
N CYS A 45 -0.99 24.45 19.31
CA CYS A 45 0.43 24.26 19.04
C CYS A 45 0.68 23.77 17.61
N CYS A 46 1.69 24.34 16.96
CA CYS A 46 2.30 23.82 15.75
C CYS A 46 3.79 23.55 16.00
N GLY A 47 4.13 22.29 16.26
CA GLY A 47 5.48 21.94 16.70
C GLY A 47 5.83 22.64 18.02
N GLN A 48 6.82 23.53 17.99
CA GLN A 48 7.24 24.32 19.16
C GLN A 48 6.46 25.64 19.30
N ASP A 49 5.69 26.05 18.29
CA ASP A 49 5.13 27.39 18.23
C ASP A 49 3.64 27.42 18.63
N PRO A 50 3.23 28.29 19.56
CA PRO A 50 1.83 28.67 19.72
C PRO A 50 1.34 29.43 18.47
N ILE A 51 0.22 29.00 17.91
CA ILE A 51 -0.41 29.61 16.72
C ILE A 51 -1.89 29.87 16.99
N ASN A 52 -2.49 30.84 16.30
CA ASN A 52 -3.94 31.01 16.34
C ASN A 52 -4.57 30.26 15.15
N GLN A 53 -5.34 29.21 15.43
CA GLN A 53 -5.93 28.33 14.41
C GLN A 53 -6.99 29.01 13.53
N PHE A 54 -7.41 30.24 13.84
CA PHE A 54 -8.31 31.04 13.00
C PHE A 54 -7.55 31.82 11.91
N THR A 55 -6.31 32.23 12.19
CA THR A 55 -5.44 32.94 11.23
C THR A 55 -4.45 32.02 10.55
N ASP A 56 -4.06 30.94 11.23
CA ASP A 56 -2.99 30.04 10.85
C ASP A 56 -3.45 28.59 10.80
N ILE A 57 -2.70 27.79 10.06
CA ILE A 57 -2.83 26.35 9.92
C ILE A 57 -1.46 25.71 10.12
N CYS A 58 -1.43 24.57 10.82
CA CYS A 58 -0.22 23.80 11.02
C CYS A 58 -0.13 22.64 10.02
N CYS A 59 0.92 22.63 9.20
CA CYS A 59 1.19 21.57 8.22
C CYS A 59 2.55 20.94 8.53
N GLU A 60 2.57 19.69 9.03
CA GLU A 60 3.82 18.98 9.40
C GLU A 60 4.77 19.80 10.29
N ASN A 61 4.23 20.41 11.36
CA ASN A 61 4.95 21.31 12.27
C ASN A 61 5.46 22.61 11.63
N VAL A 62 4.98 22.96 10.43
CA VAL A 62 5.24 24.25 9.78
C VAL A 62 3.98 25.10 9.82
N THR A 63 4.08 26.26 10.46
CA THR A 63 2.99 27.25 10.51
C THR A 63 2.81 27.93 9.16
N ARG A 64 1.57 28.03 8.70
CA ARG A 64 1.18 28.73 7.47
C ARG A 64 -0.02 29.63 7.73
N HIS A 65 -0.07 30.78 7.09
CA HIS A 65 -1.26 31.63 7.13
C HIS A 65 -2.39 31.01 6.31
N ARG A 66 -3.61 31.04 6.86
CA ARG A 66 -4.82 30.60 6.16
C ARG A 66 -5.23 31.55 5.05
N GLN A 67 -4.91 32.84 5.18
CA GLN A 67 -5.18 33.80 4.13
C GLN A 67 -4.01 33.80 3.14
N GLN A 68 -4.24 33.28 1.94
CA GLN A 68 -3.26 33.22 0.86
C GLN A 68 -3.84 33.92 -0.37
N GLY A 69 -3.35 35.14 -0.66
CA GLY A 69 -3.92 35.98 -1.72
C GLY A 69 -5.40 36.31 -1.45
N GLY A 70 -6.28 35.96 -2.39
CA GLY A 70 -7.74 36.11 -2.26
C GLY A 70 -8.47 34.91 -1.68
N GLY A 71 -7.76 33.84 -1.30
CA GLY A 71 -8.35 32.59 -0.83
C GLY A 71 -8.14 32.32 0.67
N PHE A 72 -8.96 31.42 1.21
CA PHE A 72 -8.83 30.86 2.56
C PHE A 72 -8.50 29.37 2.48
N VAL A 73 -7.42 28.95 3.13
CA VAL A 73 -6.95 27.56 3.15
C VAL A 73 -7.29 26.87 4.46
N ASP A 74 -7.84 25.66 4.34
CA ASP A 74 -8.25 24.82 5.46
C ASP A 74 -7.57 23.44 5.49
N LYS A 75 -6.76 23.12 4.48
CA LYS A 75 -6.10 21.82 4.32
C LYS A 75 -4.61 21.97 4.06
N CYS A 76 -3.90 20.89 4.36
CA CYS A 76 -2.48 20.74 4.09
C CYS A 76 -2.22 19.66 3.04
N CYS A 77 -1.10 19.78 2.35
CA CYS A 77 -0.49 18.76 1.53
C CYS A 77 0.99 18.67 1.90
N GLY A 78 1.36 17.68 2.72
CA GLY A 78 2.64 17.70 3.44
C GLY A 78 2.76 18.96 4.29
N ASN A 79 3.88 19.67 4.19
CA ASN A 79 4.15 20.93 4.88
C ASN A 79 3.64 22.21 4.15
N GLN A 80 2.87 22.04 3.07
CA GLN A 80 2.29 23.12 2.27
C GLN A 80 0.79 23.23 2.50
N THR A 81 0.23 24.42 2.27
CA THR A 81 -1.23 24.61 2.25
C THR A 81 -1.83 24.10 0.95
N LEU A 82 -3.07 23.62 0.99
CA LEU A 82 -3.79 23.08 -0.17
C LEU A 82 -5.07 23.88 -0.42
N ASN A 83 -5.09 24.68 -1.49
CA ASN A 83 -6.28 25.44 -1.88
C ASN A 83 -7.38 24.53 -2.46
N PHE A 84 -8.61 25.05 -2.52
CA PHE A 84 -9.78 24.32 -3.00
C PHE A 84 -9.70 23.95 -4.50
N ASP A 85 -8.92 24.69 -5.28
CA ASP A 85 -8.67 24.49 -6.72
C ASP A 85 -7.46 23.60 -7.00
N GLN A 86 -6.90 22.98 -5.96
CA GLN A 86 -5.72 22.15 -6.04
C GLN A 86 -6.01 20.71 -5.60
N THR A 87 -5.16 19.78 -6.03
CA THR A 87 -5.18 18.38 -5.59
C THR A 87 -3.83 18.02 -4.97
N CYS A 88 -3.87 17.30 -3.85
CA CYS A 88 -2.68 16.79 -3.19
C CYS A 88 -2.42 15.33 -3.54
N CYS A 89 -1.27 15.02 -4.14
CA CYS A 89 -0.86 13.65 -4.45
C CYS A 89 0.50 13.34 -3.83
N ARG A 90 0.53 12.39 -2.87
CA ARG A 90 1.75 12.01 -2.12
C ARG A 90 2.53 13.21 -1.55
N GLY A 91 1.81 14.20 -1.01
CA GLY A 91 2.43 15.40 -0.41
C GLY A 91 2.86 16.47 -1.42
N ILE A 92 2.57 16.30 -2.71
CA ILE A 92 2.82 17.29 -3.76
C ILE A 92 1.50 17.98 -4.13
N VAL A 93 1.51 19.31 -4.11
CA VAL A 93 0.38 20.15 -4.54
C VAL A 93 0.38 20.29 -6.05
N HIS A 94 -0.78 20.04 -6.67
CA HIS A 94 -0.99 20.22 -8.11
C HIS A 94 -2.16 21.18 -8.36
N ASN A 95 -2.02 22.04 -9.37
CA ASN A 95 -3.07 22.94 -9.85
C ASN A 95 -4.07 22.19 -10.75
N VAL A 96 -4.69 21.15 -10.19
CA VAL A 96 -5.73 20.34 -10.84
C VAL A 96 -6.94 20.35 -9.91
N PRO A 97 -7.98 21.12 -10.20
CA PRO A 97 -9.17 21.16 -9.35
C PRO A 97 -9.94 19.85 -9.48
N ASN A 98 -10.39 19.29 -8.34
CA ASN A 98 -11.12 18.02 -8.30
C ASN A 98 -10.40 16.87 -9.04
N GLY A 99 -9.07 16.86 -8.99
CA GLY A 99 -8.23 15.86 -9.62
C GLY A 99 -8.23 14.53 -8.86
N GLU A 100 -7.78 13.49 -9.55
CA GLU A 100 -7.45 12.19 -8.99
C GLU A 100 -5.93 11.99 -9.00
N CYS A 101 -5.45 11.14 -8.11
CA CYS A 101 -4.02 10.87 -7.98
C CYS A 101 -3.64 9.55 -8.64
N CYS A 102 -2.58 9.59 -9.44
CA CYS A 102 -1.84 8.42 -9.87
C CYS A 102 -0.40 8.51 -9.38
N GLY A 103 -0.11 7.80 -8.29
CA GLY A 103 1.17 7.95 -7.60
C GLY A 103 1.31 9.38 -7.08
N SER A 104 2.36 10.09 -7.50
CA SER A 104 2.62 11.48 -7.14
C SER A 104 2.16 12.49 -8.19
N GLN A 105 1.36 12.07 -9.18
CA GLN A 105 0.81 12.94 -10.22
C GLN A 105 -0.69 13.12 -9.98
N ALA A 106 -1.20 14.32 -10.24
CA ALA A 106 -2.63 14.60 -10.30
C ALA A 106 -3.10 14.68 -11.76
N TYR A 107 -4.30 14.18 -12.04
CA TYR A 107 -4.96 14.31 -13.33
C TYR A 107 -6.46 14.63 -13.15
N PRO A 108 -7.11 15.33 -14.09
CA PRO A 108 -8.55 15.60 -14.00
C PRO A 108 -9.37 14.31 -13.95
N ARG A 109 -10.35 14.23 -13.04
CA ARG A 109 -11.24 13.06 -12.89
C ARG A 109 -11.89 12.61 -14.21
N ASN A 110 -12.23 13.56 -15.08
CA ASN A 110 -12.92 13.30 -16.35
C ASN A 110 -11.98 13.17 -17.54
N SER A 111 -10.69 12.91 -17.30
CA SER A 111 -9.73 12.70 -18.39
C SER A 111 -10.07 11.45 -19.18
N VAL A 112 -10.32 11.65 -20.48
CA VAL A 112 -10.43 10.56 -21.45
C VAL A 112 -9.04 10.03 -21.79
N ASN A 113 -8.95 8.74 -22.13
CA ASN A 113 -7.70 8.08 -22.52
C ASN A 113 -6.59 8.11 -21.46
N VAL A 114 -6.96 8.27 -20.18
CA VAL A 114 -6.04 8.22 -19.05
C VAL A 114 -6.25 6.93 -18.28
N LEU A 115 -5.16 6.23 -17.99
CA LEU A 115 -5.16 5.03 -17.16
C LEU A 115 -4.03 5.08 -16.14
N CYS A 116 -4.37 4.97 -14.86
CA CYS A 116 -3.39 4.85 -13.79
C CYS A 116 -3.04 3.38 -13.53
N CYS A 117 -1.81 2.99 -13.85
CA CYS A 117 -1.31 1.63 -13.64
C CYS A 117 -0.23 1.62 -12.58
N ASN A 118 -0.55 1.07 -11.39
CA ASN A 118 0.37 0.91 -10.27
C ASN A 118 1.17 2.18 -9.93
N GLY A 119 0.48 3.33 -9.95
CA GLY A 119 1.06 4.64 -9.65
C GLY A 119 1.74 5.34 -10.83
N THR A 120 1.76 4.73 -12.01
CA THR A 120 2.20 5.34 -13.27
C THR A 120 1.00 5.83 -14.07
N LEU A 121 0.96 7.14 -14.35
CA LEU A 121 -0.10 7.75 -15.16
C LEU A 121 0.20 7.56 -16.65
N ASN A 122 -0.72 6.94 -17.38
CA ASN A 122 -0.63 6.76 -18.82
C ASN A 122 -1.69 7.63 -19.50
N THR A 123 -1.29 8.59 -20.34
CA THR A 123 -2.19 9.64 -20.88
C THR A 123 -2.68 9.40 -22.30
N ASN A 124 -2.30 8.27 -22.91
CA ASN A 124 -2.72 7.85 -24.25
C ASN A 124 -3.18 6.40 -24.23
N ALA A 125 -3.95 6.02 -23.21
CA ALA A 125 -4.50 4.68 -23.12
C ALA A 125 -5.71 4.56 -24.06
N ASP A 126 -5.69 3.56 -24.93
CA ASP A 126 -6.82 3.28 -25.81
C ASP A 126 -8.07 2.89 -24.99
N PRO A 127 -9.29 3.17 -25.49
CA PRO A 127 -10.51 2.70 -24.86
C PRO A 127 -10.49 1.19 -24.66
N GLY A 128 -10.78 0.73 -23.44
CA GLY A 128 -10.72 -0.71 -23.10
C GLY A 128 -9.35 -1.22 -22.67
N SER A 129 -8.32 -0.35 -22.66
CA SER A 129 -7.02 -0.69 -22.08
C SER A 129 -7.16 -1.10 -20.62
N SER A 130 -6.35 -2.07 -20.22
CA SER A 130 -6.23 -2.56 -18.84
C SER A 130 -4.77 -2.47 -18.38
N CYS A 131 -4.52 -2.57 -17.08
CA CYS A 131 -3.17 -2.49 -16.55
C CYS A 131 -2.51 -3.88 -16.50
N CYS A 132 -1.28 -3.95 -17.00
CA CYS A 132 -0.34 -5.02 -16.74
C CYS A 132 0.88 -4.43 -16.02
N GLY A 133 0.92 -4.58 -14.70
CA GLY A 133 1.91 -3.88 -13.88
C GLY A 133 1.74 -2.36 -14.02
N ASN A 134 2.77 -1.67 -14.54
CA ASN A 134 2.76 -0.23 -14.74
C ASN A 134 2.34 0.19 -16.16
N THR A 135 2.14 -0.78 -17.06
CA THR A 135 1.96 -0.55 -18.50
C THR A 135 0.52 -0.86 -18.90
N PRO A 136 -0.14 0.01 -19.68
CA PRO A 136 -1.44 -0.29 -20.27
C PRO A 136 -1.27 -1.33 -21.37
N TYR A 137 -2.25 -2.22 -21.52
CA TYR A 137 -2.35 -3.17 -22.63
C TYR A 137 -3.78 -3.24 -23.13
N ASP A 138 -3.98 -3.76 -24.34
CA ASP A 138 -5.25 -3.73 -25.08
C ASP A 138 -6.41 -4.60 -24.53
N GLY A 139 -6.34 -4.99 -23.26
CA GLY A 139 -7.40 -5.77 -22.61
C GLY A 139 -7.47 -7.22 -23.09
N GLY A 140 -6.50 -7.70 -23.87
CA GLY A 140 -6.42 -9.11 -24.29
C GLY A 140 -6.74 -9.34 -25.77
N TYR A 141 -6.79 -8.28 -26.58
CA TYR A 141 -7.17 -8.36 -27.99
C TYR A 141 -6.03 -8.94 -28.84
N ARG A 142 -4.88 -8.27 -28.87
CA ARG A 142 -3.60 -8.66 -29.49
C ARG A 142 -2.48 -8.79 -28.47
N GLU A 143 -2.70 -8.36 -27.24
CA GLU A 143 -1.72 -8.44 -26.17
C GLU A 143 -2.17 -9.38 -25.05
N THR A 144 -1.25 -9.84 -24.22
CA THR A 144 -1.52 -10.58 -23.00
C THR A 144 -0.65 -10.03 -21.87
N CYS A 145 -1.14 -10.15 -20.63
CA CYS A 145 -0.39 -9.78 -19.45
C CYS A 145 0.16 -11.02 -18.74
N CYS A 146 1.46 -11.03 -18.44
CA CYS A 146 2.06 -12.05 -17.60
C CYS A 146 3.13 -11.46 -16.68
N GLY A 147 2.99 -11.66 -15.36
CA GLY A 147 3.97 -11.15 -14.39
C GLY A 147 4.14 -9.63 -14.38
N GLY A 148 3.13 -8.87 -14.79
CA GLY A 148 3.22 -7.42 -14.93
C GLY A 148 3.94 -6.94 -16.20
N GLN A 149 4.20 -7.85 -17.15
CA GLN A 149 4.75 -7.53 -18.46
C GLN A 149 3.76 -7.88 -19.57
N VAL A 150 3.73 -7.03 -20.60
CA VAL A 150 2.86 -7.17 -21.78
C VAL A 150 3.59 -7.95 -22.87
N PHE A 151 2.89 -8.92 -23.46
CA PHE A 151 3.41 -9.75 -24.55
C PHE A 151 2.42 -9.80 -25.72
N GLN A 152 2.90 -10.03 -26.93
CA GLN A 152 2.04 -10.29 -28.09
C GLN A 152 1.33 -11.63 -27.94
N LYS A 153 0.00 -11.61 -28.06
CA LYS A 153 -0.88 -12.75 -27.88
C LYS A 153 -0.65 -13.85 -28.92
N GLU A 154 -0.22 -13.47 -30.11
CA GLU A 154 0.11 -14.40 -31.20
C GLU A 154 1.29 -15.30 -30.83
N LEU A 155 2.23 -14.78 -30.02
CA LEU A 155 3.40 -15.51 -29.55
C LEU A 155 3.12 -16.25 -28.25
N PHE A 156 2.48 -15.57 -27.30
CA PHE A 156 2.19 -16.08 -25.97
C PHE A 156 0.75 -15.73 -25.57
N ASP A 157 -0.07 -16.75 -25.31
CA ASP A 157 -1.46 -16.60 -24.89
C ASP A 157 -1.71 -17.21 -23.50
N GLY A 158 -0.68 -17.76 -22.85
CA GLY A 158 -0.71 -18.30 -21.50
C GLY A 158 0.30 -17.63 -20.58
N CYS A 159 -0.05 -17.55 -19.30
CA CYS A 159 0.84 -17.11 -18.23
C CYS A 159 0.89 -18.16 -17.12
N CYS A 160 2.10 -18.58 -16.76
CA CYS A 160 2.34 -19.62 -15.78
C CYS A 160 2.99 -19.05 -14.53
N ARG A 161 2.35 -19.20 -13.37
CA ARG A 161 2.95 -18.85 -12.08
C ARG A 161 3.90 -19.95 -11.67
N ILE A 162 5.16 -19.61 -11.43
CA ILE A 162 6.19 -20.56 -11.02
C ILE A 162 6.06 -20.81 -9.52
N GLN A 163 5.75 -22.05 -9.14
CA GLN A 163 5.64 -22.43 -7.74
C GLN A 163 7.01 -22.48 -7.08
N ASN A 164 7.09 -22.08 -5.80
CA ASN A 164 8.31 -22.02 -4.99
C ASN A 164 9.37 -21.02 -5.50
N SER A 165 8.95 -19.97 -6.21
CA SER A 165 9.79 -18.82 -6.52
C SER A 165 9.55 -17.72 -5.47
N ASP A 166 10.63 -17.20 -4.89
CA ASP A 166 10.64 -15.99 -4.05
C ASP A 166 11.77 -15.06 -4.55
N PRO A 167 11.45 -13.93 -5.18
CA PRO A 167 10.11 -13.38 -5.41
C PRO A 167 9.26 -14.22 -6.39
N VAL A 168 7.94 -14.02 -6.34
CA VAL A 168 6.99 -14.74 -7.22
C VAL A 168 7.32 -14.47 -8.69
N GLU A 169 7.65 -15.53 -9.42
CA GLU A 169 7.99 -15.51 -10.84
C GLU A 169 6.79 -15.97 -11.69
N TYR A 170 6.64 -15.35 -12.85
CA TYR A 170 5.67 -15.72 -13.88
C TYR A 170 6.41 -15.96 -15.20
N ARG A 171 5.97 -16.94 -15.97
CA ARG A 171 6.48 -17.24 -17.32
C ARG A 171 5.37 -17.31 -18.33
N GLN A 172 5.50 -16.53 -19.38
CA GLN A 172 4.65 -16.56 -20.55
C GLN A 172 4.89 -17.84 -21.35
N PHE A 173 3.85 -18.37 -22.00
CA PHE A 173 3.96 -19.53 -22.87
C PHE A 173 2.88 -19.51 -23.95
N ASN A 174 3.11 -20.26 -25.03
CA ASN A 174 2.10 -20.52 -26.04
C ASN A 174 1.30 -21.77 -25.66
N SER A 175 0.01 -21.62 -25.46
CA SER A 175 -0.92 -22.65 -25.01
C SER A 175 -1.09 -23.78 -26.03
N ARG A 176 -0.73 -23.57 -27.30
CA ARG A 176 -0.73 -24.62 -28.33
C ARG A 176 0.42 -25.60 -28.18
N THR A 177 1.58 -25.13 -27.71
CA THR A 177 2.80 -25.96 -27.59
C THR A 177 3.10 -26.36 -26.14
N HIS A 178 2.67 -25.55 -25.17
CA HIS A 178 2.96 -25.74 -23.75
C HIS A 178 1.68 -25.74 -22.89
N LEU A 179 1.81 -26.27 -21.69
CA LEU A 179 0.84 -26.21 -20.60
C LEU A 179 1.55 -25.69 -19.34
N CYS A 180 0.87 -24.90 -18.51
CA CYS A 180 1.41 -24.51 -17.20
C CYS A 180 1.30 -25.65 -16.18
N CYS A 181 2.40 -25.95 -15.49
CA CYS A 181 2.47 -26.83 -14.32
C CYS A 181 3.16 -26.11 -13.14
N ASP A 182 4.28 -26.60 -12.63
CA ASP A 182 5.22 -25.80 -11.81
C ASP A 182 6.09 -24.85 -12.67
N HIS A 183 6.14 -25.12 -13.97
CA HIS A 183 6.67 -24.28 -15.05
C HIS A 183 5.95 -24.63 -16.36
N PRO A 184 6.11 -23.85 -17.45
CA PRO A 184 5.63 -24.26 -18.76
C PRO A 184 6.30 -25.56 -19.22
N ILE A 185 5.50 -26.58 -19.51
CA ILE A 185 5.96 -27.88 -20.01
C ILE A 185 5.43 -28.13 -21.42
N GLU A 186 6.24 -28.70 -22.30
CA GLU A 186 5.85 -29.02 -23.68
C GLU A 186 4.79 -30.11 -23.74
N ARG A 187 3.72 -29.88 -24.51
CA ARG A 187 2.63 -30.85 -24.68
C ARG A 187 3.07 -32.14 -25.35
N ASN A 188 3.97 -32.04 -26.33
CA ASN A 188 4.45 -33.16 -27.15
C ASN A 188 5.63 -33.92 -26.52
N SER A 189 5.95 -33.63 -25.26
CA SER A 189 7.01 -34.30 -24.52
C SER A 189 6.46 -35.39 -23.58
N ASN A 190 7.36 -36.17 -22.97
CA ASN A 190 7.02 -37.10 -21.89
C ASN A 190 6.69 -36.40 -20.57
N MET A 191 6.90 -35.08 -20.48
CA MET A 191 6.59 -34.30 -19.30
C MET A 191 5.07 -34.22 -19.09
N LYS A 192 4.62 -34.50 -17.87
CA LYS A 192 3.23 -34.40 -17.44
C LYS A 192 3.16 -33.65 -16.12
N CYS A 193 1.98 -33.13 -15.79
CA CYS A 193 1.74 -32.42 -14.54
C CYS A 193 1.01 -33.31 -13.55
N CYS A 194 1.55 -33.42 -12.34
CA CYS A 194 0.93 -34.08 -11.19
C CYS A 194 0.44 -33.01 -10.21
N TYR A 195 -0.82 -33.07 -9.78
CA TYR A 195 -1.34 -32.19 -8.74
C TYR A 195 -1.22 -32.88 -7.38
N LEU A 196 -0.12 -32.61 -6.69
CA LEU A 196 0.20 -33.24 -5.42
C LEU A 196 -0.73 -32.73 -4.31
N ASN A 197 -1.42 -33.65 -3.65
CA ASN A 197 -2.35 -33.37 -2.56
C ASN A 197 -1.59 -33.25 -1.22
N MET A 198 -1.58 -32.05 -0.65
CA MET A 198 -0.92 -31.76 0.63
C MET A 198 -1.76 -32.13 1.87
N GLY A 199 -2.92 -32.76 1.69
CA GLY A 199 -3.76 -33.27 2.78
C GLY A 199 -4.68 -32.24 3.44
N ASN A 200 -4.54 -30.96 3.10
CA ASN A 200 -5.33 -29.84 3.62
C ASN A 200 -6.24 -29.19 2.54
N GLY A 201 -6.54 -29.91 1.46
CA GLY A 201 -7.25 -29.38 0.29
C GLY A 201 -6.39 -28.53 -0.65
N THR A 202 -5.10 -28.34 -0.34
CA THR A 202 -4.14 -27.68 -1.23
C THR A 202 -3.55 -28.68 -2.21
N PHE A 203 -3.52 -28.29 -3.48
CA PHE A 203 -2.87 -29.05 -4.54
C PHE A 203 -1.68 -28.27 -5.11
N ILE A 204 -0.52 -28.91 -5.18
CA ILE A 204 0.69 -28.31 -5.74
C ILE A 204 0.96 -28.97 -7.10
N PRO A 205 0.93 -28.22 -8.21
CA PRO A 205 1.35 -28.75 -9.49
C PRO A 205 2.84 -29.07 -9.44
N LYS A 206 3.21 -30.27 -9.91
CA LYS A 206 4.59 -30.73 -10.00
C LYS A 206 4.78 -31.47 -11.32
N SER A 207 5.74 -31.03 -12.11
CA SER A 207 6.08 -31.69 -13.37
C SER A 207 6.85 -32.99 -13.11
N TYR A 208 6.63 -33.98 -13.97
CA TYR A 208 7.35 -35.26 -13.94
C TYR A 208 7.41 -35.90 -15.32
N ASP A 209 8.44 -36.69 -15.55
CA ASP A 209 8.57 -37.49 -16.77
C ASP A 209 7.78 -38.81 -16.62
N PHE A 210 6.75 -39.00 -17.46
CA PHE A 210 5.87 -40.17 -17.44
C PHE A 210 6.53 -41.46 -17.95
N SER A 211 7.67 -41.36 -18.63
CA SER A 211 8.43 -42.54 -19.08
C SER A 211 9.09 -43.25 -17.90
N THR A 212 9.49 -42.50 -16.87
CA THR A 212 10.26 -43.00 -15.71
C THR A 212 9.48 -42.96 -14.40
N ASN A 213 8.45 -42.11 -14.31
CA ASN A 213 7.71 -41.87 -13.07
C ASN A 213 6.20 -41.92 -13.27
N CYS A 214 5.49 -41.99 -12.14
CA CYS A 214 4.04 -42.07 -12.05
C CYS A 214 3.50 -41.03 -11.06
N CYS A 215 2.39 -40.42 -11.43
CA CYS A 215 1.51 -39.66 -10.54
C CYS A 215 0.25 -40.50 -10.30
N ALA A 216 0.18 -41.19 -9.17
CA ALA A 216 -0.90 -42.12 -8.87
C ALA A 216 -1.65 -41.73 -7.59
N TYR A 217 -2.94 -42.08 -7.51
CA TYR A 217 -3.74 -41.91 -6.30
C TYR A 217 -3.02 -42.54 -5.08
N PRO A 218 -2.93 -41.86 -3.93
CA PRO A 218 -3.66 -40.65 -3.50
C PRO A 218 -3.03 -39.30 -3.89
N TYR A 219 -2.10 -39.29 -4.86
CA TYR A 219 -1.39 -38.09 -5.35
C TYR A 219 -0.56 -37.38 -4.29
N LYS A 220 0.01 -38.11 -3.32
CA LYS A 220 0.86 -37.51 -2.28
C LYS A 220 2.27 -37.21 -2.76
N GLN A 221 2.78 -38.01 -3.68
CA GLN A 221 4.12 -37.88 -4.25
C GLN A 221 4.18 -38.48 -5.65
N ILE A 222 5.24 -38.13 -6.39
CA ILE A 222 5.60 -38.78 -7.65
C ILE A 222 6.45 -40.00 -7.32
N THR A 223 6.12 -41.16 -7.89
CA THR A 223 6.82 -42.42 -7.61
C THR A 223 7.51 -42.97 -8.87
N PRO A 224 8.59 -43.75 -8.75
CA PRO A 224 9.21 -44.41 -9.90
C PRO A 224 8.25 -45.40 -10.56
N LYS A 225 8.36 -45.55 -11.88
CA LYS A 225 7.61 -46.53 -12.66
C LYS A 225 8.32 -47.88 -12.62
N MET A 226 7.60 -48.96 -12.31
CA MET A 226 8.13 -50.33 -12.33
C MET A 226 7.61 -51.05 -13.58
N GLY A 227 8.43 -51.07 -14.65
CA GLY A 227 8.01 -51.54 -15.97
C GLY A 227 6.99 -50.60 -16.61
N GLU A 228 5.86 -51.12 -17.08
CA GLU A 228 4.77 -50.30 -17.64
C GLU A 228 3.73 -49.86 -16.59
N LYS A 229 3.82 -50.37 -15.35
CA LYS A 229 2.78 -50.17 -14.34
C LYS A 229 3.18 -49.12 -13.31
N CYS A 230 2.24 -48.25 -13.00
CA CYS A 230 2.29 -47.39 -11.83
C CYS A 230 1.84 -48.19 -10.61
N VAL A 231 2.78 -48.51 -9.72
CA VAL A 231 2.47 -49.19 -8.47
C VAL A 231 2.06 -48.09 -7.47
N PRO A 232 0.84 -48.10 -6.92
CA PRO A 232 0.48 -47.16 -5.86
C PRO A 232 1.43 -47.38 -4.67
N ASP A 233 1.73 -46.31 -3.92
CA ASP A 233 2.42 -46.42 -2.63
C ASP A 233 1.72 -47.51 -1.82
N ARG A 234 2.35 -48.69 -1.72
CA ARG A 234 1.85 -49.72 -0.83
C ARG A 234 1.84 -49.06 0.55
N ILE A 235 0.67 -48.89 1.12
CA ILE A 235 0.53 -48.91 2.57
C ILE A 235 1.33 -50.14 2.99
N GLN A 236 2.48 -49.92 3.64
CA GLN A 236 3.24 -51.03 4.20
C GLN A 236 2.22 -51.88 4.96
N PRO A 237 2.10 -53.18 4.67
CA PRO A 237 1.22 -54.03 5.46
C PRO A 237 1.73 -53.90 6.88
N THR A 238 0.92 -53.29 7.75
CA THR A 238 1.14 -53.42 9.19
C THR A 238 1.21 -54.92 9.44
N ARG A 239 2.38 -55.40 9.89
CA ARG A 239 2.52 -56.78 10.34
C ARG A 239 1.37 -57.02 11.32
N ARG A 240 0.46 -57.94 11.00
CA ARG A 240 -0.48 -58.42 12.01
C ARG A 240 0.38 -58.96 13.15
N PRO A 241 0.09 -58.65 14.42
CA PRO A 241 0.69 -59.38 15.52
C PRO A 241 0.32 -60.85 15.31
N ASP A 242 1.33 -61.73 15.40
CA ASP A 242 1.10 -63.18 15.43
C ASP A 242 0.13 -63.51 16.57
N PRO A 243 -0.78 -64.49 16.38
CA PRO A 243 -1.63 -64.93 17.47
C PRO A 243 -0.76 -65.61 18.53
N GLU A 244 -0.74 -65.04 19.74
CA GLU A 244 -0.16 -65.69 20.91
C GLU A 244 -0.85 -67.03 21.18
N VAL A 245 -0.02 -67.97 21.63
CA VAL A 245 -0.22 -69.41 21.90
C VAL A 245 -1.41 -69.68 22.83
#